data_AF-A0A2G5T7Y1-F1
#
_entry.id   AF-A0A2G5T7Y1-F1
#
_cell.length_a   1.000
_cell.length_b   1.000
_cell.length_c   1.000
_cell.angle_alpha   90.00
_cell.angle_beta   90.00
_cell.angle_gamma   90.00
#
_symmetry.space_group_name_H-M   'P 1'
#
loop_
_entity.id
_entity.type
_entity.pdbx_description
1 polymer ?
#
loop_
_entity_poly.entity_id
_entity_poly.type
_entity_poly.pdbx_seq_one_letter_code
_entity_poly.pdbx_strand_id
1 'polypeptide(L)'
;MTRLFFLLLLAVSVYSDPHILPLSKFSSSLSSSINGVEGGAKLYLASSDDNSVLKNIVITTGATSITLDKLNDFNDDGTPKSLLIAGDLRVDTSNNDTVMASMTGNLYVTSKAQADDPNFSVYVIKDQHTISTNAMKSTVVILNTWLGDVSADLDKPLRTSYVTGINQSPNTNLYFQWGIPPTDWYEYTNNTFFRNPVNLINGTSPLNITYTKVFFDNVEPLQIGLDYWYFMVMGPINMQISKKYVSNDNYNTTAVDTTGLIVNEYLYQDHVVNFMPDLTRTGVSGVFFSHSALLGNFGVFLMSEKGSVANFGNFLYPNTWSFYTEDQATQLIVNSTSHRPGTFYCQYFSFAGDVWPTTTPLTTELPPTTQAPTTVAATTTTVGTSTKGAGFVNKLEFISLMILGIWFS
;
A
#
# COMPACT_ATOMS: atom_id res chain seq x y z
N MET A 1 2.54 -14.18 46.38
CA MET A 1 2.20 -13.07 45.45
C MET A 1 3.22 -12.87 44.33
N THR A 2 4.46 -13.36 44.45
CA THR A 2 5.54 -13.16 43.47
C THR A 2 5.44 -14.03 42.19
N ARG A 3 4.64 -15.11 42.19
CA ARG A 3 4.39 -15.93 40.99
C ARG A 3 3.33 -15.33 40.04
N LEU A 4 2.44 -14.49 40.54
CA LEU A 4 1.39 -13.86 39.72
C LEU A 4 1.95 -12.70 38.86
N PHE A 5 3.02 -12.06 39.34
CA PHE A 5 3.70 -10.97 38.61
C PHE A 5 4.53 -11.48 37.42
N PHE A 6 5.04 -12.72 37.49
CA PHE A 6 5.83 -13.32 36.42
C PHE A 6 4.99 -13.78 35.21
N LEU A 7 3.71 -14.14 35.41
CA LEU A 7 2.80 -14.42 34.29
C LEU A 7 2.35 -13.14 33.57
N LEU A 8 2.29 -12.01 34.27
CA LEU A 8 1.90 -10.73 33.66
C LEU A 8 3.01 -10.13 32.77
N LEU A 9 4.27 -10.43 33.06
CA LEU A 9 5.45 -10.00 32.26
C LEU A 9 5.71 -10.87 31.02
N LEU A 10 5.03 -12.02 30.89
CA LEU A 10 5.08 -12.91 29.72
C LEU A 10 3.92 -12.68 28.73
N ALA A 11 3.01 -11.75 29.05
CA ALA A 11 1.98 -11.28 28.12
C ALA A 11 2.52 -10.21 27.16
N VAL A 12 3.76 -10.38 26.67
CA VAL A 12 4.16 -9.70 25.44
C VAL A 12 3.44 -10.46 24.34
N SER A 13 2.32 -9.91 23.89
CA SER A 13 1.61 -10.37 22.70
C SER A 13 2.60 -10.32 21.53
N VAL A 14 3.23 -11.44 21.21
CA VAL A 14 4.01 -11.55 19.97
C VAL A 14 2.98 -11.64 18.86
N TYR A 15 2.63 -10.50 18.27
CA TYR A 15 1.75 -10.47 17.11
C TYR A 15 2.46 -11.15 15.94
N SER A 16 1.71 -12.01 15.23
CA SER A 16 2.16 -12.62 14.00
C SER A 16 2.09 -11.60 12.87
N ASP A 17 3.18 -11.45 12.12
CA ASP A 17 3.17 -10.64 10.91
C ASP A 17 2.27 -11.30 9.84
N PRO A 18 1.50 -10.53 9.07
CA PRO A 18 0.71 -11.08 7.99
C PRO A 18 1.60 -11.61 6.87
N HIS A 19 1.08 -12.56 6.08
CA HIS A 19 1.84 -13.27 5.05
C HIS A 19 1.20 -13.16 3.67
N ILE A 20 2.03 -13.06 2.64
CA ILE A 20 1.67 -13.36 1.25
C ILE A 20 2.42 -14.62 0.82
N LEU A 21 1.69 -15.64 0.36
CA LEU A 21 2.24 -16.92 -0.04
C LEU A 21 1.84 -17.21 -1.49
N PRO A 22 2.76 -17.06 -2.47
CA PRO A 22 2.49 -17.38 -3.86
C PRO A 22 2.26 -18.88 -4.04
N LEU A 23 1.19 -19.26 -4.73
CA LEU A 23 0.85 -20.66 -4.95
C LEU A 23 1.97 -21.41 -5.69
N SER A 24 2.69 -20.70 -6.57
CA SER A 24 3.82 -21.24 -7.32
C SER A 24 5.05 -21.65 -6.50
N LYS A 25 5.04 -21.39 -5.19
CA LYS A 25 6.11 -21.80 -4.27
C LYS A 25 5.82 -23.12 -3.54
N PHE A 26 4.62 -23.67 -3.65
CA PHE A 26 4.29 -24.97 -3.07
C PHE A 26 4.66 -26.12 -4.04
N SER A 27 5.03 -27.28 -3.50
CA SER A 27 5.44 -28.46 -4.28
C SER A 27 4.61 -29.68 -3.91
N SER A 28 4.43 -30.56 -4.89
CA SER A 28 3.81 -31.87 -4.76
C SER A 28 4.54 -32.82 -3.82
N SER A 29 5.85 -32.61 -3.65
CA SER A 29 6.75 -33.52 -2.94
C SER A 29 6.85 -33.23 -1.44
N LEU A 30 6.40 -32.06 -1.00
CA LEU A 30 6.60 -31.59 0.36
C LEU A 30 5.36 -30.86 0.88
N SER A 31 4.91 -31.31 2.05
CA SER A 31 3.94 -30.55 2.82
C SER A 31 4.55 -29.27 3.37
N SER A 32 3.91 -28.14 3.10
CA SER A 32 4.41 -26.83 3.49
C SER A 32 3.73 -26.36 4.77
N SER A 33 4.44 -26.43 5.89
CA SER A 33 4.03 -25.80 7.15
C SER A 33 4.37 -24.31 7.12
N ILE A 34 3.39 -23.45 7.36
CA ILE A 34 3.57 -22.00 7.37
C ILE A 34 3.85 -21.56 8.80
N ASN A 35 5.07 -21.05 9.04
CA ASN A 35 5.48 -20.61 10.35
C ASN A 35 5.00 -19.19 10.64
N GLY A 36 4.85 -18.87 11.93
CA GLY A 36 4.54 -17.52 12.37
C GLY A 36 3.15 -17.06 11.97
N VAL A 37 2.19 -17.99 11.96
CA VAL A 37 0.75 -17.72 11.86
C VAL A 37 0.14 -17.91 13.25
N GLU A 38 -0.88 -17.13 13.60
CA GLU A 38 -1.56 -17.22 14.89
C GLU A 38 -3.03 -17.65 14.75
N GLY A 39 -3.56 -18.23 15.83
CA GLY A 39 -4.98 -18.61 15.87
C GLY A 39 -5.87 -17.36 15.91
N GLY A 40 -6.94 -17.35 15.12
CA GLY A 40 -7.83 -16.20 14.95
C GLY A 40 -7.54 -15.37 13.69
N ALA A 41 -6.39 -15.58 13.03
CA ALA A 41 -6.13 -15.01 11.70
C ALA A 41 -7.12 -15.53 10.64
N LYS A 42 -7.27 -14.78 9.55
CA LYS A 42 -8.04 -15.17 8.36
C LYS A 42 -7.12 -15.38 7.16
N LEU A 43 -7.39 -16.44 6.40
CA LEU A 43 -6.77 -16.78 5.13
C LEU A 43 -7.70 -16.43 3.96
N TYR A 44 -7.18 -15.70 2.97
CA TYR A 44 -7.86 -15.34 1.73
C TYR A 44 -7.10 -15.90 0.52
N LEU A 45 -7.82 -16.13 -0.58
CA LEU A 45 -7.25 -16.56 -1.86
C LEU A 45 -7.48 -15.48 -2.93
N ALA A 46 -6.40 -14.98 -3.52
CA ALA A 46 -6.43 -14.13 -4.69
C ALA A 46 -5.87 -14.89 -5.89
N SER A 47 -6.76 -15.44 -6.73
CA SER A 47 -6.36 -16.27 -7.87
C SER A 47 -7.32 -16.13 -9.05
N SER A 48 -6.76 -16.24 -10.26
CA SER A 48 -7.48 -16.48 -11.52
C SER A 48 -7.23 -17.90 -12.08
N ASP A 49 -6.59 -18.76 -11.30
CA ASP A 49 -6.35 -20.15 -11.66
C ASP A 49 -7.66 -20.95 -11.65
N ASP A 50 -7.74 -21.99 -12.48
CA ASP A 50 -8.94 -22.79 -12.65
C ASP A 50 -9.27 -23.61 -11.38
N ASN A 51 -10.55 -23.69 -11.01
CA ASN A 51 -10.99 -24.46 -9.84
C ASN A 51 -10.64 -25.96 -9.95
N SER A 52 -10.46 -26.50 -11.16
CA SER A 52 -10.00 -27.87 -11.39
C SER A 52 -8.58 -28.15 -10.94
N VAL A 53 -7.71 -27.13 -10.87
CA VAL A 53 -6.37 -27.24 -10.28
C VAL A 53 -6.35 -26.78 -8.83
N LEU A 54 -7.16 -25.78 -8.45
CA LEU A 54 -7.24 -25.30 -7.06
C LEU A 54 -7.82 -26.35 -6.11
N LYS A 55 -8.76 -27.18 -6.57
CA LYS A 55 -9.33 -28.26 -5.76
C LYS A 55 -8.30 -29.32 -5.30
N ASN A 56 -7.14 -29.36 -5.95
CA ASN A 56 -6.06 -30.29 -5.64
C ASN A 56 -5.09 -29.73 -4.59
N ILE A 57 -5.29 -28.48 -4.14
CA ILE A 57 -4.50 -27.84 -3.08
C ILE A 57 -5.35 -27.80 -1.82
N VAL A 58 -4.85 -28.47 -0.78
CA VAL A 58 -5.51 -28.63 0.51
C VAL A 58 -4.86 -27.71 1.53
N ILE A 59 -5.68 -26.96 2.23
CA ILE A 59 -5.30 -26.16 3.40
C ILE A 59 -5.79 -26.88 4.64
N THR A 60 -4.89 -27.09 5.60
CA THR A 60 -5.21 -27.67 6.91
C THR A 60 -4.85 -26.69 8.03
N THR A 61 -5.78 -26.50 8.95
CA THR A 61 -5.60 -25.71 10.18
C THR A 61 -6.41 -26.33 11.32
N GLY A 62 -5.73 -26.74 12.40
CA GLY A 62 -6.30 -27.50 13.49
C GLY A 62 -6.99 -28.78 12.99
N ALA A 63 -8.28 -28.92 13.27
CA ALA A 63 -9.10 -30.04 12.80
C ALA A 63 -9.78 -29.77 11.44
N THR A 64 -9.58 -28.60 10.84
CA THR A 64 -10.26 -28.18 9.61
C THR A 64 -9.35 -28.39 8.41
N SER A 65 -9.89 -29.02 7.36
CA SER A 65 -9.24 -29.15 6.06
C SER A 65 -10.21 -28.75 4.94
N ILE A 66 -9.77 -27.86 4.06
CA ILE A 66 -10.54 -27.44 2.88
C ILE A 66 -9.65 -27.43 1.64
N THR A 67 -10.26 -27.46 0.46
CA THR A 67 -9.57 -27.26 -0.81
C THR A 67 -9.67 -25.80 -1.26
N LEU A 68 -8.66 -25.29 -1.99
CA LEU A 68 -8.60 -23.86 -2.33
C LEU A 68 -9.73 -23.37 -3.24
N ASP A 69 -10.34 -24.23 -4.05
CA ASP A 69 -11.52 -23.87 -4.85
C ASP A 69 -12.68 -23.35 -3.97
N LYS A 70 -12.75 -23.75 -2.70
CA LYS A 70 -13.77 -23.27 -1.76
C LYS A 70 -13.61 -21.81 -1.34
N LEU A 71 -12.41 -21.25 -1.49
CA LEU A 71 -12.11 -19.84 -1.22
C LEU A 71 -12.11 -18.98 -2.47
N ASN A 72 -12.23 -19.57 -3.67
CA ASN A 72 -12.05 -18.87 -4.93
C ASN A 72 -13.32 -18.14 -5.41
N ASP A 73 -14.42 -18.19 -4.67
CA ASP A 73 -15.66 -17.46 -4.95
C ASP A 73 -15.92 -16.38 -3.89
N PHE A 74 -16.87 -15.49 -4.16
CA PHE A 74 -17.35 -14.52 -3.19
C PHE A 74 -18.49 -15.08 -2.33
N ASN A 75 -18.71 -14.47 -1.17
CA ASN A 75 -19.93 -14.60 -0.40
C ASN A 75 -21.10 -13.91 -1.14
N ASP A 76 -22.34 -14.17 -0.70
CA ASP A 76 -23.54 -13.58 -1.30
C ASP A 76 -23.58 -12.05 -1.20
N ASP A 77 -22.86 -11.47 -0.23
CA ASP A 77 -22.71 -10.02 -0.03
C ASP A 77 -21.58 -9.40 -0.89
N GLY A 78 -20.92 -10.20 -1.74
CA GLY A 78 -19.80 -9.77 -2.58
C GLY A 78 -18.45 -9.68 -1.86
N THR A 79 -18.36 -10.01 -0.58
CA THR A 79 -17.07 -10.06 0.14
C THR A 79 -16.30 -11.34 -0.19
N PRO A 80 -14.95 -11.32 -0.17
CA PRO A 80 -14.18 -12.52 -0.45
C PRO A 80 -14.37 -13.56 0.67
N LYS A 81 -14.48 -14.84 0.27
CA LYS A 81 -14.46 -15.95 1.22
C LYS A 81 -13.13 -16.00 1.96
N SER A 82 -13.19 -16.43 3.21
CA SER A 82 -12.00 -16.63 4.04
C SER A 82 -12.12 -17.87 4.92
N LEU A 83 -10.96 -18.41 5.32
CA LEU A 83 -10.85 -19.48 6.30
C LEU A 83 -10.27 -18.91 7.60
N LEU A 84 -10.92 -19.19 8.73
CA LEU A 84 -10.39 -18.88 10.06
C LEU A 84 -9.29 -19.88 10.43
N ILE A 85 -8.14 -19.38 10.85
CA ILE A 85 -6.97 -20.17 11.23
C ILE A 85 -7.03 -20.51 12.72
N ALA A 86 -6.81 -21.77 13.08
CA ALA A 86 -6.85 -22.27 14.45
C ALA A 86 -5.51 -22.14 15.21
N GLY A 87 -4.41 -21.85 14.50
CA GLY A 87 -3.08 -21.61 15.08
C GLY A 87 -1.94 -22.21 14.27
N ASP A 88 -2.19 -23.36 13.64
CA ASP A 88 -1.32 -23.99 12.66
C ASP A 88 -1.89 -23.79 11.24
N LEU A 89 -1.00 -23.72 10.24
CA LEU A 89 -1.39 -23.64 8.84
C LEU A 89 -0.46 -24.51 8.01
N ARG A 90 -1.06 -25.45 7.27
CA ARG A 90 -0.36 -26.39 6.39
C ARG A 90 -0.99 -26.37 5.01
N VAL A 91 -0.14 -26.42 3.98
CA VAL A 91 -0.53 -26.49 2.57
C VAL A 91 0.03 -27.76 1.96
N ASP A 92 -0.85 -28.57 1.40
CA ASP A 92 -0.52 -29.78 0.63
C ASP A 92 -1.11 -29.67 -0.77
N THR A 93 -0.47 -30.28 -1.76
CA THR A 93 -0.99 -30.30 -3.13
C THR A 93 -0.74 -31.63 -3.81
N SER A 94 -1.73 -32.10 -4.57
CA SER A 94 -1.58 -33.25 -5.47
C SER A 94 -1.34 -32.83 -6.92
N ASN A 95 -1.32 -31.53 -7.22
CA ASN A 95 -0.85 -31.05 -8.52
C ASN A 95 0.64 -31.32 -8.66
N ASN A 96 1.11 -31.68 -9.85
CA ASN A 96 2.55 -31.80 -10.10
C ASN A 96 3.25 -30.44 -10.05
N ASP A 97 4.58 -30.46 -9.88
CA ASP A 97 5.38 -29.25 -9.72
C ASP A 97 5.33 -28.31 -10.95
N THR A 98 5.12 -28.85 -12.16
CA THR A 98 4.95 -28.04 -13.38
C THR A 98 3.66 -27.21 -13.31
N VAL A 99 2.56 -27.81 -12.88
CA VAL A 99 1.28 -27.10 -12.67
C VAL A 99 1.45 -26.06 -11.58
N MET A 100 2.06 -26.43 -10.44
CA MET A 100 2.30 -25.48 -9.35
C MET A 100 3.13 -24.28 -9.82
N ALA A 101 4.25 -24.50 -10.51
CA ALA A 101 5.11 -23.43 -11.01
C ALA A 101 4.40 -22.44 -11.97
N SER A 102 3.34 -22.89 -12.65
CA SER A 102 2.53 -22.06 -13.55
C SER A 102 1.41 -21.27 -12.84
N MET A 103 1.14 -21.55 -11.56
CA MET A 103 0.04 -20.91 -10.84
C MET A 103 0.29 -19.44 -10.61
N THR A 104 -0.80 -18.69 -10.66
CA THR A 104 -0.80 -17.22 -10.59
C THR A 104 -1.44 -16.69 -9.30
N GLY A 105 -2.02 -17.56 -8.48
CA GLY A 105 -2.65 -17.16 -7.23
C GLY A 105 -1.66 -16.82 -6.11
N ASN A 106 -2.14 -16.00 -5.18
CA ASN A 106 -1.50 -15.70 -3.90
C ASN A 106 -2.48 -16.00 -2.76
N LEU A 107 -1.98 -16.58 -1.68
CA LEU A 107 -2.68 -16.62 -0.40
C LEU A 107 -2.30 -15.40 0.43
N TYR A 108 -3.28 -14.80 1.08
CA TYR A 108 -3.06 -13.74 2.06
C TYR A 108 -3.52 -14.20 3.44
N VAL A 109 -2.61 -14.19 4.41
CA VAL A 109 -2.89 -14.48 5.81
C VAL A 109 -2.80 -13.18 6.59
N THR A 110 -3.91 -12.77 7.19
CA THR A 110 -3.96 -11.62 8.12
C THR A 110 -3.29 -11.96 9.44
N SER A 111 -2.92 -10.95 10.23
CA SER A 111 -2.73 -11.16 11.67
C SER A 111 -4.09 -11.30 12.37
N LYS A 112 -4.12 -11.82 13.60
CA LYS A 112 -5.35 -11.84 14.41
C LYS A 112 -5.86 -10.42 14.65
N ALA A 113 -4.97 -9.48 14.94
CA ALA A 113 -5.34 -8.08 15.19
C ALA A 113 -6.03 -7.46 13.96
N GLN A 114 -5.56 -7.77 12.76
CA GLN A 114 -6.22 -7.35 11.51
C GLN A 114 -7.57 -8.06 11.32
N ALA A 115 -7.65 -9.36 11.62
CA ALA A 115 -8.88 -10.14 11.47
C ALA A 115 -10.01 -9.71 12.43
N ASP A 116 -9.64 -9.20 13.60
CA ASP A 116 -10.54 -8.73 14.67
C ASP A 116 -10.93 -7.24 14.50
N ASP A 117 -10.21 -6.45 13.69
CA ASP A 117 -10.49 -5.02 13.49
C ASP A 117 -11.70 -4.82 12.56
N PRO A 118 -12.82 -4.23 13.04
CA PRO A 118 -14.00 -4.00 12.21
C PRO A 118 -13.80 -2.98 11.09
N ASN A 119 -12.73 -2.18 11.11
CA ASN A 119 -12.39 -1.23 10.05
C ASN A 119 -11.27 -1.74 9.13
N PHE A 120 -10.89 -3.00 9.29
CA PHE A 120 -9.98 -3.70 8.40
C PHE A 120 -10.76 -4.54 7.40
N SER A 121 -10.50 -4.36 6.12
CA SER A 121 -11.17 -5.12 5.06
C SER A 121 -10.19 -5.60 4.00
N VAL A 122 -10.57 -6.69 3.32
CA VAL A 122 -9.80 -7.30 2.25
C VAL A 122 -10.69 -7.41 1.03
N TYR A 123 -10.19 -6.97 -0.12
CA TYR A 123 -10.83 -7.14 -1.42
C TYR A 123 -9.94 -7.99 -2.32
N VAL A 124 -10.53 -9.00 -2.96
CA VAL A 124 -9.88 -9.79 -4.01
C VAL A 124 -10.44 -9.31 -5.34
N ILE A 125 -9.60 -8.68 -6.17
CA ILE A 125 -10.06 -8.02 -7.39
C ILE A 125 -10.11 -9.02 -8.55
N LYS A 126 -11.31 -9.55 -8.81
CA LYS A 126 -11.58 -10.47 -9.94
C LYS A 126 -12.37 -9.80 -11.05
N ASP A 127 -13.22 -8.85 -10.68
CA ASP A 127 -14.06 -8.05 -11.54
C ASP A 127 -14.10 -6.60 -11.01
N GLN A 128 -15.22 -5.91 -11.19
CA GLN A 128 -15.41 -4.54 -10.71
C GLN A 128 -16.06 -4.53 -9.33
N HIS A 129 -15.43 -3.82 -8.38
CA HIS A 129 -15.96 -3.60 -7.04
C HIS A 129 -16.10 -2.10 -6.76
N THR A 130 -17.14 -1.76 -6.00
CA THR A 130 -17.23 -0.46 -5.33
C THR A 130 -16.65 -0.61 -3.92
N ILE A 131 -15.65 0.21 -3.60
CA ILE A 131 -15.12 0.30 -2.24
C ILE A 131 -15.72 1.53 -1.59
N SER A 132 -16.34 1.34 -0.43
CA SER A 132 -16.94 2.42 0.35
C SER A 132 -16.59 2.24 1.80
N THR A 133 -16.03 3.28 2.41
CA THR A 133 -15.74 3.30 3.85
C THR A 133 -16.38 4.53 4.46
N ASN A 134 -16.99 4.37 5.63
CA ASN A 134 -17.63 5.47 6.37
C ASN A 134 -16.99 5.68 7.76
N ALA A 135 -15.98 4.87 8.11
CA ALA A 135 -15.33 4.95 9.41
C ALA A 135 -14.36 6.12 9.49
N MET A 136 -14.07 6.57 10.72
CA MET A 136 -13.09 7.63 10.96
C MET A 136 -11.68 7.23 10.51
N LYS A 137 -11.35 5.94 10.56
CA LYS A 137 -10.11 5.35 10.07
C LYS A 137 -10.41 3.94 9.56
N SER A 138 -10.02 3.63 8.34
CA SER A 138 -10.13 2.28 7.77
C SER A 138 -8.83 1.88 7.09
N THR A 139 -8.58 0.57 7.06
CA THR A 139 -7.53 -0.04 6.25
C THR A 139 -8.14 -1.08 5.34
N VAL A 140 -7.76 -1.00 4.07
CA VAL A 140 -8.30 -1.86 3.04
C VAL A 140 -7.15 -2.47 2.27
N VAL A 141 -7.06 -3.79 2.29
CA VAL A 141 -6.10 -4.56 1.50
C VAL A 141 -6.71 -4.92 0.17
N ILE A 142 -5.97 -4.65 -0.91
CA ILE A 142 -6.33 -4.98 -2.27
C ILE A 142 -5.42 -6.11 -2.75
N LEU A 143 -6.03 -7.25 -3.08
CA LEU A 143 -5.35 -8.41 -3.64
C LEU A 143 -5.71 -8.51 -5.12
N ASN A 144 -4.77 -8.16 -6.00
CA ASN A 144 -5.00 -8.21 -7.43
C ASN A 144 -4.86 -9.65 -7.95
N THR A 145 -5.65 -9.99 -8.97
CA THR A 145 -5.57 -11.29 -9.64
C THR A 145 -4.98 -11.16 -11.04
N TRP A 146 -4.47 -12.27 -11.59
CA TRP A 146 -3.77 -12.30 -12.87
C TRP A 146 -4.65 -11.87 -14.03
N LEU A 147 -4.19 -10.90 -14.84
CA LEU A 147 -4.97 -10.32 -15.92
C LEU A 147 -5.31 -11.30 -17.05
N GLY A 148 -4.50 -12.34 -17.28
CA GLY A 148 -4.78 -13.36 -18.30
C GLY A 148 -4.47 -12.94 -19.74
N ASP A 149 -4.42 -11.64 -20.04
CA ASP A 149 -4.33 -11.14 -21.42
C ASP A 149 -2.91 -10.69 -21.80
N VAL A 150 -2.56 -10.91 -23.07
CA VAL A 150 -1.38 -10.30 -23.72
C VAL A 150 -1.76 -8.87 -24.14
N SER A 151 -0.90 -7.87 -23.93
CA SER A 151 -1.06 -6.55 -24.60
C SER A 151 0.17 -6.22 -25.44
N ALA A 152 0.03 -5.16 -26.25
CA ALA A 152 1.12 -4.61 -27.05
C ALA A 152 2.12 -3.82 -26.19
N ASP A 153 1.68 -3.31 -25.05
CA ASP A 153 2.49 -2.50 -24.14
C ASP A 153 3.47 -3.40 -23.38
N LEU A 154 4.76 -3.08 -23.50
CA LEU A 154 5.85 -3.91 -22.96
C LEU A 154 5.83 -3.98 -21.43
N ASP A 155 5.35 -2.91 -20.80
CA ASP A 155 5.33 -2.68 -19.36
C ASP A 155 3.97 -2.97 -18.72
N LYS A 156 3.03 -3.57 -19.46
CA LYS A 156 1.79 -4.07 -18.86
C LYS A 156 2.09 -5.01 -17.69
N PRO A 157 1.60 -4.72 -16.47
CA PRO A 157 1.82 -5.58 -15.32
C PRO A 157 1.00 -6.87 -15.44
N LEU A 158 1.47 -7.95 -14.82
CA LEU A 158 0.76 -9.23 -14.78
C LEU A 158 -0.55 -9.14 -13.97
N ARG A 159 -0.57 -8.23 -12.98
CA ARG A 159 -1.68 -7.96 -12.07
C ARG A 159 -1.83 -6.46 -11.92
N THR A 160 -3.05 -5.96 -11.94
CA THR A 160 -3.30 -4.53 -11.70
C THR A 160 -4.71 -4.30 -11.22
N SER A 161 -4.88 -3.20 -10.52
CA SER A 161 -6.18 -2.59 -10.24
C SER A 161 -6.28 -1.25 -10.95
N TYR A 162 -7.37 -1.06 -11.69
CA TYR A 162 -7.75 0.21 -12.27
C TYR A 162 -8.76 0.90 -11.35
N VAL A 163 -8.30 1.96 -10.69
CA VAL A 163 -9.07 2.73 -9.69
C VAL A 163 -9.62 4.00 -10.35
N THR A 164 -10.91 4.23 -10.21
CA THR A 164 -11.61 5.38 -10.80
C THR A 164 -12.64 5.96 -9.85
N GLY A 165 -13.05 7.20 -10.12
CA GLY A 165 -14.14 7.84 -9.38
C GLY A 165 -13.86 7.96 -7.89
N ILE A 166 -12.62 8.26 -7.50
CA ILE A 166 -12.24 8.50 -6.11
C ILE A 166 -12.98 9.75 -5.64
N ASN A 167 -14.06 9.53 -4.90
CA ASN A 167 -14.90 10.56 -4.32
C ASN A 167 -14.59 10.63 -2.83
N GLN A 168 -13.89 11.68 -2.44
CA GLN A 168 -13.50 11.97 -1.06
C GLN A 168 -13.69 13.46 -0.78
N SER A 169 -13.81 13.82 0.50
CA SER A 169 -13.85 15.24 0.90
C SER A 169 -12.43 15.79 1.12
N PRO A 170 -12.23 17.13 1.11
CA PRO A 170 -10.96 17.75 1.51
C PRO A 170 -10.51 17.41 2.95
N ASN A 171 -11.47 17.02 3.80
CA ASN A 171 -11.25 16.60 5.19
C ASN A 171 -10.86 15.13 5.30
N THR A 172 -11.04 14.35 4.23
CA THR A 172 -10.65 12.95 4.18
C THR A 172 -9.18 12.85 3.78
N ASN A 173 -8.36 12.14 4.58
CA ASN A 173 -6.99 11.83 4.17
C ASN A 173 -6.93 10.42 3.60
N LEU A 174 -6.52 10.31 2.34
CA LEU A 174 -6.32 9.05 1.64
C LEU A 174 -4.83 8.82 1.39
N TYR A 175 -4.36 7.63 1.73
CA TYR A 175 -2.98 7.21 1.52
C TYR A 175 -2.97 5.83 0.89
N PHE A 176 -2.34 5.68 -0.28
CA PHE A 176 -2.08 4.36 -0.84
C PHE A 176 -0.67 3.93 -0.48
N GLN A 177 -0.53 2.68 -0.09
CA GLN A 177 0.69 2.07 0.40
C GLN A 177 1.02 0.79 -0.37
N TRP A 178 2.29 0.59 -0.69
CA TRP A 178 2.74 -0.65 -1.32
C TRP A 178 2.93 -1.76 -0.27
N GLY A 179 2.83 -3.01 -0.68
CA GLY A 179 2.96 -4.16 0.21
C GLY A 179 1.68 -4.49 0.98
N ILE A 180 1.81 -5.09 2.15
CA ILE A 180 0.69 -5.39 3.07
C ILE A 180 0.84 -4.58 4.36
N PRO A 181 -0.26 -4.25 5.07
CA PRO A 181 -0.17 -3.57 6.35
C PRO A 181 0.60 -4.43 7.35
N PRO A 182 1.66 -3.94 8.02
CA PRO A 182 2.37 -4.69 9.06
C PRO A 182 1.50 -4.84 10.31
N THR A 183 2.02 -5.50 11.36
CA THR A 183 1.30 -5.67 12.64
C THR A 183 1.03 -4.35 13.38
N ASP A 184 1.88 -3.35 13.19
CA ASP A 184 1.86 -2.01 13.78
C ASP A 184 1.39 -0.92 12.78
N TRP A 185 0.64 -1.31 11.75
CA TRP A 185 0.23 -0.45 10.62
C TRP A 185 -0.48 0.86 11.02
N TYR A 186 -0.94 0.99 12.26
CA TYR A 186 -1.62 2.17 12.76
C TYR A 186 -0.69 3.32 13.18
N GLU A 187 0.61 3.08 13.41
CA GLU A 187 1.56 4.07 13.97
C GLU A 187 2.39 4.81 12.92
N TYR A 188 3.00 4.11 11.97
CA TYR A 188 3.90 4.73 10.98
C TYR A 188 4.03 3.89 9.72
N THR A 189 3.88 4.52 8.54
CA THR A 189 4.02 3.84 7.25
C THR A 189 4.92 4.64 6.32
N ASN A 190 6.12 4.14 6.02
CA ASN A 190 7.08 4.76 5.09
C ASN A 190 6.93 4.28 3.64
N ASN A 191 5.84 3.56 3.36
CA ASN A 191 5.53 2.93 2.08
C ASN A 191 4.40 3.63 1.31
N THR A 192 4.04 4.85 1.70
CA THR A 192 3.04 5.65 0.97
C THR A 192 3.56 6.05 -0.40
N PHE A 193 2.80 5.75 -1.44
CA PHE A 193 3.13 6.11 -2.83
C PHE A 193 2.14 7.08 -3.48
N PHE A 194 0.94 7.22 -2.91
CA PHE A 194 -0.05 8.20 -3.33
C PHE A 194 -0.73 8.80 -2.10
N ARG A 195 -1.01 10.10 -2.13
CA ARG A 195 -1.76 10.78 -1.08
C ARG A 195 -2.69 11.84 -1.66
N ASN A 196 -3.90 11.91 -1.13
CA ASN A 196 -4.81 13.03 -1.38
C ASN A 196 -5.48 13.39 -0.04
N PRO A 197 -5.26 14.59 0.53
CA PRO A 197 -4.47 15.71 0.01
C PRO A 197 -2.94 15.51 -0.02
N VAL A 198 -2.26 16.31 -0.85
CA VAL A 198 -0.80 16.44 -0.91
C VAL A 198 -0.31 17.51 0.08
N ASN A 199 0.85 17.28 0.71
CA ASN A 199 1.48 18.28 1.57
C ASN A 199 2.68 18.89 0.84
N LEU A 200 2.59 20.16 0.47
CA LEU A 200 3.69 20.93 -0.10
C LEU A 200 4.53 21.52 1.02
N ILE A 201 5.85 21.30 0.95
CA ILE A 201 6.82 21.76 1.94
C ILE A 201 7.35 23.12 1.49
N ASN A 202 6.98 24.19 2.19
CA ASN A 202 7.44 25.54 1.89
C ASN A 202 8.43 26.01 2.98
N GLY A 203 9.65 26.36 2.57
CA GLY A 203 10.74 26.80 3.44
C GLY A 203 12.08 26.13 3.10
N THR A 204 13.17 26.87 3.25
CA THR A 204 14.54 26.43 2.89
C THR A 204 15.37 25.95 4.08
N SER A 205 14.84 26.02 5.31
CA SER A 205 15.54 25.67 6.54
C SER A 205 14.64 24.86 7.47
N PRO A 206 15.17 23.84 8.19
CA PRO A 206 14.42 23.02 9.15
C PRO A 206 13.65 23.80 10.21
N LEU A 207 14.07 25.04 10.50
CA LEU A 207 13.45 25.91 11.51
C LEU A 207 12.26 26.73 10.97
N ASN A 208 12.05 26.77 9.65
CA ASN A 208 11.00 27.56 8.98
C ASN A 208 10.28 26.72 7.90
N ILE A 209 10.00 25.44 8.18
CA ILE A 209 9.20 24.60 7.29
C ILE A 209 7.72 24.83 7.60
N THR A 210 6.97 25.22 6.58
CA THR A 210 5.50 25.25 6.59
C THR A 210 4.98 24.18 5.65
N TYR A 211 3.85 23.58 6.01
CA TYR A 211 3.19 22.57 5.19
C TYR A 211 1.89 23.16 4.65
N THR A 212 1.75 23.20 3.33
CA THR A 212 0.50 23.58 2.67
C THR A 212 -0.22 22.33 2.20
N LYS A 213 -1.42 22.09 2.71
CA LYS A 213 -2.28 20.97 2.31
C LYS A 213 -3.02 21.34 1.03
N VAL A 214 -2.83 20.60 -0.04
CA VAL A 214 -3.50 20.78 -1.34
C VAL A 214 -4.34 19.56 -1.65
N PHE A 215 -5.64 19.76 -1.73
CA PHE A 215 -6.61 18.73 -2.07
C PHE A 215 -6.94 18.79 -3.56
N PHE A 216 -7.10 17.62 -4.19
CA PHE A 216 -7.51 17.50 -5.58
C PHE A 216 -8.89 16.83 -5.65
N ASP A 217 -9.89 17.57 -6.12
CA ASP A 217 -11.20 17.02 -6.47
C ASP A 217 -11.10 16.08 -7.68
N ASN A 218 -10.25 16.42 -8.66
CA ASN A 218 -10.00 15.58 -9.81
C ASN A 218 -8.78 14.68 -9.57
N VAL A 219 -9.05 13.39 -9.37
CA VAL A 219 -8.03 12.34 -9.39
C VAL A 219 -8.19 11.57 -10.69
N GLU A 220 -7.16 11.58 -11.54
CA GLU A 220 -7.15 10.81 -12.78
C GLU A 220 -7.29 9.31 -12.47
N PRO A 221 -7.80 8.48 -13.40
CA PRO A 221 -7.78 7.04 -13.25
C PRO A 221 -6.38 6.51 -12.89
N LEU A 222 -6.30 5.74 -11.80
CA LEU A 222 -5.03 5.24 -11.28
C LEU A 222 -4.86 3.77 -11.67
N GLN A 223 -3.73 3.45 -12.30
CA GLN A 223 -3.36 2.09 -12.63
C GLN A 223 -2.28 1.59 -11.67
N ILE A 224 -2.66 0.70 -10.75
CA ILE A 224 -1.78 0.21 -9.70
C ILE A 224 -1.38 -1.23 -10.02
N GLY A 225 -0.28 -1.34 -10.78
CA GLY A 225 0.29 -2.59 -11.25
C GLY A 225 1.11 -3.33 -10.19
N LEU A 226 0.46 -3.70 -9.08
CA LEU A 226 1.06 -4.48 -7.98
C LEU A 226 0.26 -5.77 -7.77
N ASP A 227 0.92 -6.83 -7.30
CA ASP A 227 0.25 -8.06 -6.90
C ASP A 227 -0.73 -7.83 -5.73
N TYR A 228 -0.34 -6.97 -4.80
CA TYR A 228 -1.11 -6.55 -3.64
C TYR A 228 -0.65 -5.19 -3.16
N TRP A 229 -1.57 -4.45 -2.59
CA TRP A 229 -1.33 -3.15 -1.98
C TRP A 229 -2.41 -2.88 -0.94
N TYR A 230 -2.29 -1.80 -0.19
CA TYR A 230 -3.35 -1.38 0.71
C TYR A 230 -3.50 0.12 0.70
N PHE A 231 -4.61 0.58 1.24
CA PHE A 231 -4.77 1.99 1.55
C PHE A 231 -5.28 2.20 2.96
N MET A 232 -4.85 3.31 3.53
CA MET A 232 -5.39 3.85 4.76
C MET A 232 -6.20 5.10 4.42
N VAL A 233 -7.37 5.19 5.03
CA VAL A 233 -8.27 6.32 4.82
C VAL A 233 -8.79 6.83 6.15
N MET A 234 -8.78 8.15 6.32
CA MET A 234 -9.31 8.82 7.50
C MET A 234 -10.50 9.69 7.09
N GLY A 235 -11.69 9.12 7.15
CA GLY A 235 -12.94 9.74 6.70
C GLY A 235 -13.61 8.99 5.55
N PRO A 236 -14.80 9.45 5.10
CA PRO A 236 -15.57 8.75 4.08
C PRO A 236 -14.90 8.80 2.71
N ILE A 237 -14.96 7.67 1.98
CA ILE A 237 -14.61 7.57 0.56
C ILE A 237 -15.55 6.65 -0.19
N ASN A 238 -15.67 6.90 -1.48
CA ASN A 238 -16.19 5.95 -2.45
C ASN A 238 -15.23 5.90 -3.65
N MET A 239 -14.91 4.71 -4.14
CA MET A 239 -14.16 4.55 -5.38
C MET A 239 -14.52 3.24 -6.07
N GLN A 240 -14.34 3.22 -7.39
CA GLN A 240 -14.47 2.00 -8.19
C GLN A 240 -13.10 1.40 -8.44
N ILE A 241 -12.99 0.09 -8.26
CA ILE A 241 -11.78 -0.67 -8.55
C ILE A 241 -12.13 -1.82 -9.48
N SER A 242 -11.28 -2.10 -10.46
CA SER A 242 -11.53 -3.19 -11.40
C SER A 242 -10.26 -3.91 -11.82
N LYS A 243 -10.41 -5.20 -12.12
CA LYS A 243 -9.40 -5.99 -12.80
C LYS A 243 -9.35 -5.61 -14.29
N LYS A 244 -8.65 -4.53 -14.62
CA LYS A 244 -8.53 -4.02 -15.99
C LYS A 244 -7.20 -3.31 -16.17
N TYR A 245 -6.61 -3.46 -17.36
CA TYR A 245 -5.49 -2.64 -17.80
C TYR A 245 -5.96 -1.63 -18.84
N VAL A 246 -5.49 -0.39 -18.72
CA VAL A 246 -5.65 0.68 -19.69
C VAL A 246 -4.27 1.27 -19.96
N SER A 247 -3.85 1.22 -21.23
CA SER A 247 -2.57 1.82 -21.65
C SER A 247 -2.50 3.28 -21.23
N ASN A 248 -1.37 3.68 -20.64
CA ASN A 248 -1.15 5.02 -20.14
C ASN A 248 0.25 5.58 -20.49
N ASP A 249 0.94 4.97 -21.46
CA ASP A 249 2.23 5.43 -21.99
C ASP A 249 2.17 6.88 -22.48
N ASN A 250 1.02 7.28 -23.02
CA ASN A 250 0.74 8.66 -23.40
C ASN A 250 -0.66 9.04 -22.90
N TYR A 251 -0.71 9.84 -21.84
CA TYR A 251 -1.93 10.15 -21.12
C TYR A 251 -2.22 11.65 -21.14
N ASN A 252 -3.47 12.04 -21.41
CA ASN A 252 -3.92 13.43 -21.31
C ASN A 252 -4.78 13.58 -20.05
N THR A 253 -4.41 14.53 -19.20
CA THR A 253 -5.20 14.85 -18.00
C THR A 253 -6.56 15.42 -18.37
N THR A 254 -7.55 15.23 -17.48
CA THR A 254 -8.94 15.61 -17.73
C THR A 254 -9.35 16.93 -17.08
N ALA A 255 -8.54 17.47 -16.17
CA ALA A 255 -8.78 18.73 -15.48
C ALA A 255 -7.49 19.57 -15.36
N VAL A 256 -7.69 20.88 -15.13
CA VAL A 256 -6.60 21.83 -14.84
C VAL A 256 -5.96 21.52 -13.48
N ASP A 257 -6.80 21.35 -12.47
CA ASP A 257 -6.41 21.00 -11.11
C ASP A 257 -6.56 19.50 -10.96
N THR A 258 -5.44 18.77 -11.00
CA THR A 258 -5.48 17.31 -11.12
C THR A 258 -4.29 16.65 -10.42
N THR A 259 -4.51 15.41 -9.99
CA THR A 259 -3.44 14.51 -9.55
C THR A 259 -3.62 13.12 -10.15
N GLY A 260 -2.51 12.43 -10.43
CA GLY A 260 -2.51 11.07 -10.93
C GLY A 260 -1.26 10.32 -10.52
N LEU A 261 -1.10 9.11 -11.06
CA LEU A 261 -0.05 8.19 -10.64
C LEU A 261 0.50 7.39 -11.83
N ILE A 262 1.83 7.25 -11.88
CA ILE A 262 2.54 6.26 -12.70
C ILE A 262 3.14 5.23 -11.74
N VAL A 263 2.92 3.94 -12.03
CA VAL A 263 3.44 2.81 -11.23
C VAL A 263 4.17 1.86 -12.14
N ASN A 264 5.38 1.45 -11.74
CA ASN A 264 6.09 0.35 -12.36
C ASN A 264 6.62 -0.62 -11.31
N GLU A 265 6.62 -1.92 -11.62
CA GLU A 265 7.21 -2.96 -10.77
C GLU A 265 8.34 -3.74 -11.48
N TYR A 266 8.36 -3.78 -12.82
CA TYR A 266 9.30 -4.66 -13.53
C TYR A 266 9.76 -4.14 -14.89
N LEU A 267 9.03 -4.43 -15.96
CA LEU A 267 9.33 -3.94 -17.31
C LEU A 267 8.85 -2.51 -17.44
N TYR A 268 9.62 -1.66 -18.12
CA TYR A 268 9.25 -0.25 -18.27
C TYR A 268 9.44 0.25 -19.70
N GLN A 269 8.45 1.01 -20.15
CA GLN A 269 8.48 1.87 -21.32
C GLN A 269 8.26 3.31 -20.86
N ASP A 270 8.74 4.30 -21.59
CA ASP A 270 8.63 5.70 -21.17
C ASP A 270 7.16 6.16 -21.14
N HIS A 271 6.79 6.86 -20.07
CA HIS A 271 5.44 7.42 -19.88
C HIS A 271 5.48 8.93 -20.03
N VAL A 272 4.49 9.45 -20.75
CA VAL A 272 4.26 10.88 -20.99
C VAL A 272 2.87 11.24 -20.50
N VAL A 273 2.80 12.24 -19.62
CA VAL A 273 1.54 12.85 -19.19
C VAL A 273 1.48 14.26 -19.76
N ASN A 274 0.50 14.54 -20.61
CA ASN A 274 0.22 15.88 -21.12
C ASN A 274 -0.85 16.51 -20.24
N PHE A 275 -0.51 17.63 -19.62
CA PHE A 275 -1.41 18.35 -18.74
C PHE A 275 -2.31 19.28 -19.54
N MET A 276 -3.48 19.62 -18.97
CA MET A 276 -4.39 20.64 -19.48
C MET A 276 -4.25 21.92 -18.64
N PRO A 277 -3.19 22.73 -18.81
CA PRO A 277 -2.98 23.92 -18.00
C PRO A 277 -3.96 25.04 -18.39
N ASP A 278 -4.29 25.88 -17.42
CA ASP A 278 -4.92 27.17 -17.67
C ASP A 278 -3.87 28.26 -17.82
N LEU A 279 -3.47 28.53 -19.07
CA LEU A 279 -2.40 29.48 -19.39
C LEU A 279 -2.72 30.94 -19.04
N THR A 280 -3.95 31.24 -18.58
CA THR A 280 -4.31 32.59 -18.14
C THR A 280 -3.93 32.87 -16.69
N ARG A 281 -3.61 31.81 -15.92
CA ARG A 281 -3.29 31.89 -14.48
C ARG A 281 -1.89 31.34 -14.19
N THR A 282 -1.31 31.80 -13.08
CA THR A 282 -0.13 31.13 -12.51
C THR A 282 -0.53 29.75 -11.97
N GLY A 283 0.36 29.02 -11.31
CA GLY A 283 -0.03 27.78 -10.65
C GLY A 283 1.16 27.03 -10.08
N VAL A 284 0.93 25.78 -9.70
CA VAL A 284 1.96 24.93 -9.12
C VAL A 284 1.81 23.54 -9.70
N SER A 285 2.95 22.89 -9.92
CA SER A 285 3.00 21.50 -10.31
C SER A 285 4.14 20.80 -9.61
N GLY A 286 4.04 19.49 -9.47
CA GLY A 286 5.07 18.74 -8.79
C GLY A 286 4.85 17.25 -8.84
N VAL A 287 5.80 16.56 -8.22
CA VAL A 287 5.82 15.11 -8.13
C VAL A 287 6.17 14.68 -6.71
N PHE A 288 5.54 13.59 -6.29
CA PHE A 288 5.94 12.79 -5.16
C PHE A 288 6.40 11.43 -5.68
N PHE A 289 7.65 11.10 -5.41
CA PHE A 289 8.31 9.94 -5.99
C PHE A 289 8.82 9.01 -4.90
N SER A 290 8.46 7.73 -5.01
CA SER A 290 8.94 6.66 -4.13
C SER A 290 9.47 5.53 -4.99
N HIS A 291 10.62 4.98 -4.63
CA HIS A 291 11.22 3.90 -5.41
C HIS A 291 12.00 2.91 -4.54
N SER A 292 12.14 1.68 -5.05
CA SER A 292 13.14 0.73 -4.60
C SER A 292 14.50 1.06 -5.23
N ALA A 293 15.49 0.17 -5.16
CA ALA A 293 16.67 0.32 -6.00
C ALA A 293 16.26 0.36 -7.48
N LEU A 294 16.68 1.40 -8.20
CA LEU A 294 16.48 1.55 -9.64
C LEU A 294 17.75 1.20 -10.41
N LEU A 295 17.59 0.44 -11.50
CA LEU A 295 18.66 0.01 -12.38
C LEU A 295 18.74 0.92 -13.61
N GLY A 296 19.94 1.44 -13.88
CA GLY A 296 20.18 2.37 -14.99
C GLY A 296 19.94 3.83 -14.62
N ASN A 297 20.04 4.71 -15.61
CA ASN A 297 19.72 6.12 -15.41
C ASN A 297 18.21 6.28 -15.53
N PHE A 298 17.63 6.98 -14.56
CA PHE A 298 16.21 7.26 -14.48
C PHE A 298 16.00 8.77 -14.42
N GLY A 299 14.96 9.26 -15.08
CA GLY A 299 14.66 10.69 -15.15
C GLY A 299 13.18 10.99 -14.98
N VAL A 300 12.89 12.02 -14.19
CA VAL A 300 11.56 12.61 -14.02
C VAL A 300 11.66 14.07 -14.42
N PHE A 301 11.02 14.42 -15.54
CA PHE A 301 11.08 15.74 -16.15
C PHE A 301 9.69 16.38 -16.15
N LEU A 302 9.54 17.48 -15.42
CA LEU A 302 8.32 18.28 -15.37
C LEU A 302 8.54 19.55 -16.20
N MET A 303 7.76 19.71 -17.25
CA MET A 303 7.84 20.83 -18.18
C MET A 303 6.70 21.81 -17.92
N SER A 304 6.98 23.09 -18.12
CA SER A 304 6.05 24.21 -18.02
C SER A 304 6.36 25.24 -19.12
N GLU A 305 5.54 26.29 -19.27
CA GLU A 305 5.85 27.39 -20.19
C GLU A 305 7.14 28.14 -19.84
N LYS A 306 7.53 28.16 -18.56
CA LYS A 306 8.71 28.88 -18.09
C LYS A 306 10.00 28.05 -18.14
N GLY A 307 9.90 26.76 -18.44
CA GLY A 307 11.04 25.85 -18.55
C GLY A 307 10.75 24.47 -17.97
N SER A 308 11.81 23.69 -17.75
CA SER A 308 11.72 22.34 -17.18
C SER A 308 12.45 22.23 -15.85
N VAL A 309 11.85 21.50 -14.92
CA VAL A 309 12.47 21.02 -13.70
C VAL A 309 12.64 19.53 -13.83
N ALA A 310 13.81 19.02 -13.45
CA ALA A 310 14.13 17.61 -13.59
C ALA A 310 14.82 17.07 -12.35
N ASN A 311 14.54 15.81 -12.05
CA ASN A 311 15.37 15.00 -11.19
C ASN A 311 15.80 13.77 -11.98
N PHE A 312 17.11 13.55 -12.08
CA PHE A 312 17.66 12.46 -12.87
C PHE A 312 18.93 11.93 -12.20
N GLY A 313 19.15 10.62 -12.33
CA GLY A 313 20.33 10.00 -11.78
C GLY A 313 20.22 8.48 -11.73
N ASN A 314 21.18 7.89 -11.03
CA ASN A 314 21.17 6.48 -10.70
C ASN A 314 20.74 6.32 -9.25
N PHE A 315 19.55 5.75 -9.03
CA PHE A 315 18.91 5.68 -7.73
C PHE A 315 19.04 4.28 -7.12
N LEU A 316 20.26 3.91 -6.71
CA LEU A 316 20.61 2.54 -6.27
C LEU A 316 20.04 2.11 -4.91
N TYR A 317 19.48 3.04 -4.13
CA TYR A 317 18.94 2.76 -2.80
C TYR A 317 17.49 3.18 -2.72
N PRO A 318 16.63 2.46 -1.97
CA PRO A 318 15.26 2.87 -1.75
C PRO A 318 15.20 4.25 -1.14
N ASN A 319 14.37 5.13 -1.70
CA ASN A 319 14.19 6.48 -1.19
C ASN A 319 12.82 7.03 -1.58
N THR A 320 12.44 8.10 -0.90
CA THR A 320 11.26 8.90 -1.19
C THR A 320 11.67 10.36 -1.25
N TRP A 321 11.25 11.05 -2.30
CA TRP A 321 11.52 12.47 -2.47
C TRP A 321 10.36 13.15 -3.18
N SER A 322 10.31 14.48 -3.09
CA SER A 322 9.32 15.30 -3.77
C SER A 322 9.96 16.60 -4.21
N PHE A 323 9.50 17.13 -5.35
CA PHE A 323 9.79 18.49 -5.76
C PHE A 323 8.55 19.10 -6.39
N TYR A 324 8.45 20.42 -6.35
CA TYR A 324 7.41 21.19 -7.03
C TYR A 324 7.99 22.49 -7.56
N THR A 325 7.29 23.12 -8.49
CA THR A 325 7.62 24.41 -9.09
C THR A 325 6.40 25.33 -9.06
N GLU A 326 6.63 26.64 -9.05
CA GLU A 326 5.60 27.68 -9.08
C GLU A 326 5.11 27.96 -10.51
N ASP A 327 4.86 26.87 -11.26
CA ASP A 327 4.28 26.89 -12.60
C ASP A 327 3.37 25.69 -12.82
N GLN A 328 2.33 25.88 -13.63
CA GLN A 328 1.52 24.77 -14.12
C GLN A 328 2.33 23.91 -15.08
N ALA A 329 2.17 22.59 -14.96
CA ALA A 329 2.83 21.68 -15.89
C ALA A 329 2.10 21.71 -17.24
N THR A 330 2.88 21.59 -18.31
CA THR A 330 2.40 21.26 -19.66
C THR A 330 2.63 19.79 -19.95
N GLN A 331 3.71 19.21 -19.42
CA GLN A 331 4.07 17.81 -19.64
C GLN A 331 4.89 17.24 -18.48
N LEU A 332 4.69 15.96 -18.17
CA LEU A 332 5.59 15.15 -17.36
C LEU A 332 6.11 14.00 -18.22
N ILE A 333 7.42 13.78 -18.19
CA ILE A 333 8.07 12.63 -18.81
C ILE A 333 8.79 11.85 -17.72
N VAL A 334 8.52 10.55 -17.65
CA VAL A 334 9.25 9.61 -16.79
C VAL A 334 9.95 8.62 -17.70
N ASN A 335 11.29 8.58 -17.68
CA ASN A 335 12.06 7.72 -18.57
C ASN A 335 13.15 6.92 -17.85
N SER A 336 13.59 5.86 -18.53
CA SER A 336 14.65 4.98 -18.04
C SER A 336 15.53 4.51 -19.19
N THR A 337 16.84 4.43 -18.97
CA THR A 337 17.75 3.77 -19.92
C THR A 337 17.69 2.24 -19.85
N SER A 338 17.04 1.69 -18.82
CA SER A 338 16.84 0.25 -18.63
C SER A 338 15.38 -0.11 -18.91
N HIS A 339 15.14 -1.17 -19.67
CA HIS A 339 13.82 -1.79 -19.81
C HIS A 339 13.34 -2.49 -18.54
N ARG A 340 14.22 -2.62 -17.53
CA ARG A 340 13.91 -3.20 -16.22
C ARG A 340 14.47 -2.28 -15.13
N PRO A 341 13.92 -1.07 -14.94
CA PRO A 341 14.44 -0.15 -13.96
C PRO A 341 14.16 -0.62 -12.53
N GLY A 342 13.20 -1.52 -12.32
CA GLY A 342 12.75 -1.90 -10.98
C GLY A 342 11.52 -1.10 -10.55
N THR A 343 11.20 -1.12 -9.26
CA THR A 343 9.93 -0.62 -8.75
C THR A 343 9.98 0.86 -8.43
N PHE A 344 9.04 1.63 -8.97
CA PHE A 344 8.83 3.03 -8.61
C PHE A 344 7.36 3.45 -8.70
N TYR A 345 7.08 4.55 -8.02
CA TYR A 345 5.79 5.19 -7.96
C TYR A 345 5.98 6.70 -8.09
N CYS A 346 5.33 7.31 -9.08
CA CYS A 346 5.40 8.74 -9.35
C CYS A 346 3.98 9.31 -9.29
N GLN A 347 3.60 9.86 -8.13
CA GLN A 347 2.40 10.69 -8.05
C GLN A 347 2.72 12.05 -8.64
N TYR A 348 1.93 12.50 -9.59
CA TYR A 348 2.06 13.83 -10.20
C TYR A 348 0.86 14.69 -9.85
N PHE A 349 1.05 16.01 -9.90
CA PHE A 349 -0.03 16.97 -9.75
C PHE A 349 0.27 18.28 -10.47
N SER A 350 -0.78 18.98 -10.89
CA SER A 350 -0.74 20.35 -11.40
C SER A 350 -2.04 21.05 -11.01
N PHE A 351 -1.99 22.34 -10.70
CA PHE A 351 -3.16 23.16 -10.45
C PHE A 351 -2.90 24.63 -10.78
N ALA A 352 -3.94 25.33 -11.20
CA ALA A 352 -3.89 26.76 -11.46
C ALA A 352 -4.00 27.56 -10.16
N GLY A 353 -3.31 28.70 -10.14
CA GLY A 353 -3.23 29.64 -9.04
C GLY A 353 -3.78 31.01 -9.42
N ASP A 354 -4.92 31.35 -8.81
CA ASP A 354 -5.23 32.65 -8.17
C ASP A 354 -5.55 32.45 -6.66
N VAL A 355 -5.50 31.18 -6.21
CA VAL A 355 -6.03 30.71 -4.94
C VAL A 355 -4.91 29.90 -4.29
N TRP A 356 -4.06 30.57 -3.51
CA TRP A 356 -3.56 29.87 -2.33
C TRP A 356 -4.81 29.40 -1.59
N PRO A 357 -4.99 28.11 -1.26
CA PRO A 357 -6.11 27.72 -0.42
C PRO A 357 -5.94 28.50 0.88
N THR A 358 -6.72 29.57 0.99
CA THR A 358 -6.79 30.36 2.20
C THR A 358 -7.40 29.38 3.17
N THR A 359 -6.63 28.97 4.16
CA THR A 359 -7.16 28.30 5.33
C THR A 359 -8.34 29.14 5.78
N THR A 360 -9.57 28.69 5.54
CA THR A 360 -10.71 29.24 6.25
C THR A 360 -10.40 28.96 7.71
N PRO A 361 -10.16 29.97 8.56
CA PRO A 361 -9.98 29.72 9.97
C PRO A 361 -11.24 29.01 10.44
N LEU A 362 -11.11 27.95 11.23
CA LEU A 362 -12.24 27.47 12.00
C LEU A 362 -12.82 28.67 12.77
N THR A 363 -13.99 29.16 12.37
CA THR A 363 -14.85 29.90 13.28
C THR A 363 -15.25 28.92 14.37
N THR A 364 -14.43 28.90 15.41
CA THR A 364 -14.77 28.31 16.70
C THR A 364 -15.78 29.28 17.30
N GLU A 365 -17.07 29.01 17.11
CA GLU A 365 -18.09 29.62 17.95
C GLU A 365 -17.82 29.12 19.38
N LEU A 366 -17.31 30.01 20.24
CA LEU A 366 -16.98 29.69 21.62
C LEU A 366 -18.24 29.20 22.34
N PRO A 367 -18.27 27.98 22.92
CA PRO A 367 -19.18 27.70 24.00
C PRO A 367 -18.73 28.50 25.25
N PRO A 368 -19.67 29.01 26.07
CA PRO A 368 -19.35 29.85 27.21
C PRO A 368 -18.47 29.11 28.22
N THR A 369 -17.43 29.82 28.66
CA THR A 369 -16.43 29.43 29.65
C THR A 369 -17.03 28.99 30.98
N THR A 370 -16.59 27.85 31.50
CA THR A 370 -16.47 27.61 32.95
C THR A 370 -15.09 26.98 33.21
N GLN A 371 -14.28 27.63 34.03
CA GLN A 371 -12.91 27.23 34.42
C GLN A 371 -12.92 26.12 35.48
N ALA A 372 -11.97 25.18 35.41
CA ALA A 372 -11.12 24.67 36.51
C ALA A 372 -10.02 23.71 35.94
N PRO A 373 -8.96 23.31 36.68
CA PRO A 373 -7.57 23.66 36.36
C PRO A 373 -6.66 22.51 35.88
N THR A 374 -5.54 22.96 35.27
CA THR A 374 -4.27 22.32 34.89
C THR A 374 -3.81 21.04 35.62
N THR A 375 -3.21 20.13 34.84
CA THR A 375 -2.01 19.40 35.27
C THR A 375 -1.06 19.16 34.09
N VAL A 376 0.19 19.55 34.30
CA VAL A 376 1.34 19.42 33.39
C VAL A 376 1.90 17.99 33.48
N ALA A 377 2.28 17.39 32.36
CA ALA A 377 3.11 16.19 32.33
C ALA A 377 4.21 16.32 31.27
N ALA A 378 5.37 15.76 31.64
CA ALA A 378 6.70 16.10 31.15
C ALA A 378 7.09 15.48 29.81
N THR A 379 8.00 16.18 29.13
CA THR A 379 8.79 15.73 28.00
C THR A 379 9.85 14.71 28.42
N THR A 380 10.00 13.63 27.65
CA THR A 380 11.27 12.89 27.54
C THR A 380 11.51 12.44 26.10
N THR A 381 12.68 12.80 25.58
CA THR A 381 13.29 12.44 24.29
C THR A 381 13.92 11.04 24.30
N THR A 382 13.86 10.25 23.21
CA THR A 382 15.05 9.68 22.50
C THR A 382 14.70 8.81 21.25
N VAL A 383 15.30 9.16 20.11
CA VAL A 383 16.12 8.37 19.15
C VAL A 383 15.82 6.87 18.92
N GLY A 384 15.28 6.54 17.73
CA GLY A 384 16.01 5.91 16.59
C GLY A 384 16.14 4.38 16.45
N THR A 385 15.84 3.90 15.22
CA THR A 385 16.18 2.63 14.50
C THR A 385 15.04 1.59 14.37
N SER A 386 14.79 0.87 13.27
CA SER A 386 15.18 0.95 11.84
C SER A 386 14.27 -0.01 11.04
N THR A 387 13.81 0.39 9.85
CA THR A 387 13.16 -0.51 8.86
C THR A 387 14.19 -1.49 8.29
N LYS A 388 13.93 -2.81 8.36
CA LYS A 388 14.74 -3.81 7.64
C LYS A 388 14.13 -4.11 6.28
N GLY A 389 14.89 -3.76 5.24
CA GLY A 389 14.78 -4.37 3.92
C GLY A 389 15.15 -5.86 3.95
N ALA A 390 14.66 -6.57 2.94
CA ALA A 390 14.81 -8.00 2.75
C ALA A 390 16.27 -8.48 2.86
N GLY A 391 16.46 -9.54 3.65
CA GLY A 391 17.71 -10.28 3.77
C GLY A 391 17.53 -11.43 4.78
N PHE A 392 17.53 -12.66 4.28
CA PHE A 392 17.55 -13.89 5.08
C PHE A 392 18.67 -13.85 6.13
N VAL A 393 18.33 -13.82 7.42
CA VAL A 393 19.17 -14.34 8.51
C VAL A 393 18.25 -14.90 9.61
N ASN A 394 18.46 -16.17 9.95
CA ASN A 394 17.77 -16.94 10.97
C ASN A 394 17.63 -16.17 12.31
N LYS A 395 16.41 -16.08 12.85
CA LYS A 395 16.18 -15.67 14.24
C LYS A 395 16.69 -16.78 15.17
N LEU A 396 17.77 -16.52 15.89
CA LEU A 396 18.18 -17.30 17.05
C LEU A 396 17.87 -16.48 18.31
N GLU A 397 16.61 -16.48 18.73
CA GLU A 397 16.22 -15.94 20.05
C GLU A 397 16.09 -17.10 21.03
N PHE A 398 17.24 -17.54 21.57
CA PHE A 398 17.29 -18.45 22.71
C PHE A 398 18.48 -18.13 23.62
N ILE A 399 18.66 -16.87 24.01
CA ILE A 399 19.63 -16.50 25.05
C ILE A 399 19.05 -15.41 25.94
N SER A 400 18.02 -15.77 26.72
CA SER A 400 17.64 -15.00 27.92
C SER A 400 17.11 -15.90 29.05
N LEU A 401 16.82 -17.18 28.77
CA LEU A 401 16.42 -18.16 29.78
C LEU A 401 17.59 -18.90 30.46
N MET A 402 18.81 -18.86 29.93
CA MET A 402 19.96 -19.58 30.52
C MET A 402 20.74 -18.80 31.59
N ILE A 403 20.64 -17.47 31.65
CA ILE A 403 21.46 -16.66 32.58
C ILE A 403 20.79 -16.53 33.97
N LEU A 404 19.49 -16.77 34.09
CA LEU A 404 18.77 -16.71 35.37
C LEU A 404 18.72 -18.04 36.14
N GLY A 405 19.06 -19.16 35.51
CA GLY A 405 19.20 -20.46 36.18
C GLY A 405 20.51 -20.62 36.98
N ILE A 406 21.53 -19.81 36.67
CA ILE A 406 22.86 -19.88 37.31
C ILE A 406 22.93 -18.99 38.57
N TRP A 407 21.96 -18.10 38.79
CA TRP A 407 21.89 -17.24 39.97
C TRP A 407 20.97 -17.74 41.09
N PHE A 408 20.28 -18.86 40.88
CA PHE A 408 19.43 -19.53 41.89
C PHE A 408 19.75 -21.02 42.03
N SER A 409 21.04 -21.37 41.98
CA SER A 409 21.57 -22.67 42.43
C SER A 409 22.35 -22.48 43.74
#